data_AF-A0A6B1BVP0-F1
#
_entry.id   AF-A0A6B1BVP0-F1
#
_cell.length_a   1.000
_cell.length_b   1.000
_cell.length_c   1.000
_cell.angle_alpha   90.00
_cell.angle_beta   90.00
_cell.angle_gamma   90.00
#
_symmetry.space_group_name_H-M   'P 1'
#
loop_
_entity.id
_entity.type
_entity.pdbx_description
1 polymer ?
#
loop_
_entity_poly.entity_id
_entity_poly.type
_entity_poly.pdbx_seq_one_letter_code
_entity_poly.pdbx_strand_id
1 'polypeptide(L)' 'MGPTWTAVAALWAFALTEQIWLFAVLFLAWAAFDIATGESSFVQRVTRRDQPVTYWLVVSSWVLLSVLWLTLPS' A
#
# COMPACT_ATOMS: atom_id res chain seq x y z
N MET A 1 -24.76 3.17 3.84
CA MET A 1 -23.48 2.48 3.58
C MET A 1 -22.40 3.22 4.35
N GLY A 2 -21.66 2.55 5.24
CA GLY A 2 -20.63 3.23 6.05
C GLY A 2 -19.47 3.75 5.20
N PRO A 3 -18.69 4.74 5.70
CA PRO A 3 -17.60 5.38 4.94
C PRO A 3 -16.54 4.38 4.42
N THR A 4 -16.33 3.28 5.13
CA THR A 4 -15.44 2.17 4.71
C THR A 4 -15.89 1.48 3.43
N TRP A 5 -17.19 1.20 3.29
CA TRP A 5 -17.73 0.54 2.09
C TRP A 5 -17.63 1.43 0.86
N THR A 6 -17.79 2.74 1.03
CA THR A 6 -17.64 3.72 -0.04
C THR A 6 -16.18 3.80 -0.51
N ALA A 7 -15.22 3.77 0.42
CA ALA A 7 -13.79 3.74 0.08
C ALA A 7 -13.39 2.45 -0.66
N VAL A 8 -13.91 1.29 -0.23
CA VAL A 8 -13.69 0.01 -0.91
C VAL A 8 -14.32 0.00 -2.30
N ALA A 9 -15.54 0.51 -2.45
CA ALA A 9 -16.19 0.63 -3.76
C ALA A 9 -15.42 1.57 -4.70
N ALA A 10 -14.92 2.70 -4.20
CA ALA A 10 -14.07 3.61 -4.95
C ALA A 10 -12.76 2.94 -5.39
N LEU A 11 -12.08 2.21 -4.50
CA LEU A 11 -10.88 1.43 -4.82
C LEU A 11 -11.13 0.48 -5.99
N TRP A 12 -12.22 -0.30 -5.94
CA TRP A 12 -12.58 -1.22 -7.02
C TRP A 12 -12.97 -0.49 -8.31
N ALA A 13 -13.68 0.63 -8.23
CA ALA A 13 -13.99 1.44 -9.41
C ALA A 13 -12.71 1.97 -10.08
N PHE A 14 -11.74 2.44 -9.30
CA PHE A 14 -10.43 2.88 -9.81
C PHE A 14 -9.59 1.71 -10.35
N ALA A 15 -9.68 0.53 -9.76
CA ALA A 15 -8.99 -0.66 -10.24
C ALA A 15 -9.43 -1.11 -11.64
N LEU A 16 -10.67 -0.76 -12.03
CA LEU A 16 -11.19 -1.03 -13.37
C LEU A 16 -10.77 0.04 -14.40
N THR A 17 -10.10 1.10 -13.98
CA THR A 17 -9.52 2.09 -14.88
C THR A 17 -8.08 1.72 -15.23
N GLU A 18 -7.61 2.09 -16.42
CA GLU A 18 -6.20 1.91 -16.81
C GLU A 18 -5.23 2.87 -16.08
N GLN A 19 -5.68 3.51 -14.99
CA GLN A 19 -4.90 4.48 -14.24
C GLN A 19 -4.02 3.81 -13.19
N ILE A 20 -3.02 3.07 -13.66
CA ILE A 20 -2.05 2.31 -12.84
C ILE A 20 -1.36 3.21 -11.80
N TRP A 21 -1.13 4.50 -12.13
CA TRP A 21 -0.49 5.46 -11.22
C TRP A 21 -1.25 5.67 -9.89
N LEU A 22 -2.57 5.47 -9.85
CA LEU A 22 -3.36 5.60 -8.63
C LEU A 22 -2.96 4.57 -7.57
N PHE A 23 -2.60 3.36 -8.00
CA PHE A 23 -2.12 2.33 -7.10
C PHE A 23 -0.76 2.68 -6.50
N ALA A 24 0.11 3.37 -7.25
CA ALA A 24 1.38 3.86 -6.70
C ALA A 24 1.15 4.85 -5.54
N VAL A 25 0.17 5.75 -5.69
CA VAL A 25 -0.22 6.68 -4.61
C VAL A 25 -0.79 5.90 -3.41
N LEU A 26 -1.61 4.88 -3.67
CA LEU A 26 -2.17 4.03 -2.61
C LEU A 26 -1.09 3.24 -1.87
N PHE A 27 -0.09 2.68 -2.57
CA PHE A 27 1.04 1.98 -1.94
C PHE A 27 1.86 2.92 -1.05
N LEU A 28 2.09 4.17 -1.47
CA LEU A 28 2.74 5.18 -0.61
C LEU A 28 1.90 5.52 0.63
N ALA A 29 0.60 5.71 0.46
CA ALA A 29 -0.31 5.96 1.58
C ALA A 29 -0.30 4.78 2.56
N TRP A 30 -0.23 3.55 2.06
CA TRP A 30 -0.15 2.34 2.87
C TRP A 30 1.18 2.23 3.60
N ALA A 31 2.31 2.50 2.92
CA ALA A 31 3.63 2.54 3.55
C ALA A 31 3.69 3.58 4.68
N ALA A 32 3.11 4.76 4.47
CA ALA A 32 3.02 5.80 5.50
C ALA A 32 2.19 5.35 6.71
N PHE A 33 1.06 4.69 6.47
CA PHE A 33 0.23 4.11 7.52
C PHE A 33 0.99 3.04 8.31
N ASP A 34 1.64 2.11 7.62
CA ASP A 34 2.43 1.04 8.25
C ASP A 34 3.57 1.60 9.10
N ILE A 35 4.20 2.69 8.66
CA ILE A 35 5.23 3.41 9.42
C ILE A 35 4.66 4.04 10.69
N ALA A 36 3.47 4.64 10.60
CA ALA A 36 2.80 5.31 11.72
C ALA A 36 2.30 4.32 12.78
N THR A 37 1.77 3.17 12.37
CA THR A 37 1.28 2.12 13.28
C THR A 37 2.40 1.21 13.79
N GLY A 38 3.51 1.10 13.05
CA GLY A 38 4.57 0.14 13.33
C GLY A 38 4.18 -1.31 12.97
N GLU A 39 3.12 -1.49 12.20
CA GLU A 39 2.55 -2.78 11.82
C GLU A 39 2.14 -2.78 10.36
N SER A 40 2.39 -3.88 9.66
CA SER A 40 2.00 -4.06 8.27
C SER A 40 1.22 -5.35 8.11
N SER A 41 0.14 -5.29 7.33
CA SER A 41 -0.65 -6.46 6.94
C SER A 41 -0.24 -6.87 5.53
N PHE A 42 0.74 -7.78 5.46
CA PHE A 42 1.12 -8.42 4.20
C PHE A 42 0.25 -9.67 4.00
N VAL A 43 0.84 -10.87 3.89
CA VAL A 43 0.10 -12.16 3.97
C VAL A 43 -0.32 -12.46 5.42
N GLN A 44 0.51 -12.02 6.37
CA GLN A 44 0.25 -12.08 7.80
C GLN A 44 0.58 -10.72 8.41
N ARG A 45 0.12 -10.49 9.64
CA ARG A 45 0.50 -9.30 10.40
C ARG A 45 1.98 -9.37 10.75
N VAL A 46 2.74 -8.35 10.36
CA VAL A 46 4.17 -8.18 10.66
C VAL A 46 4.33 -6.91 11.48
N THR A 47 4.89 -7.04 12.68
CA THR A 47 5.16 -5.89 13.56
C THR A 47 6.64 -5.52 13.48
N ARG A 48 6.94 -4.22 13.56
CA ARG A 48 8.34 -3.73 13.60
C ARG A 48 9.10 -4.27 14.81
N ARG A 49 8.40 -4.50 15.93
CA ARG A 49 8.98 -4.94 17.19
C ARG A 49 9.44 -6.40 17.14
N ASP A 50 8.61 -7.29 16.61
CA ASP A 50 8.88 -8.73 16.66
C ASP A 50 9.72 -9.20 15.47
N GLN A 51 9.51 -8.58 14.30
CA GLN A 51 10.16 -8.96 13.04
C GLN A 51 10.67 -7.73 12.28
N PRO A 52 11.66 -6.99 12.81
CA PRO A 52 12.07 -5.70 12.26
C PRO A 52 12.56 -5.79 10.81
N VAL A 53 13.31 -6.84 10.46
CA VAL A 53 13.82 -7.05 9.10
C VAL A 53 12.67 -7.28 8.12
N THR A 54 11.78 -8.22 8.43
CA THR A 54 10.60 -8.53 7.60
C THR A 54 9.71 -7.30 7.44
N TYR A 55 9.50 -6.55 8.53
CA TYR A 55 8.72 -5.32 8.51
C TYR A 55 9.30 -4.30 7.51
N TRP A 56 10.59 -4.02 7.57
CA TRP A 56 11.22 -3.07 6.66
C TRP A 56 11.28 -3.58 5.22
N LEU A 57 11.39 -4.90 5.00
CA LEU A 57 11.24 -5.49 3.67
C LEU A 57 9.85 -5.23 3.08
N VAL A 58 8.79 -5.38 3.87
CA VAL A 58 7.42 -5.10 3.42
C VAL A 58 7.23 -3.61 3.12
N VAL A 59 7.60 -2.73 4.05
CA VAL A 59 7.46 -1.27 3.87
C VAL A 59 8.28 -0.78 2.67
N SER A 60 9.52 -1.26 2.53
CA SER A 60 10.36 -0.89 1.38
C SER A 60 9.81 -1.45 0.05
N SER A 61 9.13 -2.60 0.06
CA SER A 61 8.44 -3.13 -1.12
C SER A 61 7.32 -2.20 -1.58
N TRP A 62 6.52 -1.66 -0.67
CA TRP A 62 5.48 -0.68 -1.02
C TRP A 62 6.07 0.58 -1.65
N VAL A 63 7.14 1.11 -1.05
CA VAL A 63 7.85 2.28 -1.60
C VAL A 63 8.44 1.97 -2.97
N LEU A 64 9.10 0.82 -3.13
CA LEU A 64 9.72 0.43 -4.39
C LEU A 64 8.70 0.22 -5.50
N LEU A 65 7.58 -0.46 -5.22
CA LEU A 65 6.48 -0.63 -6.17
C LEU A 65 5.91 0.72 -6.61
N SER A 66 5.76 1.65 -5.67
CA SER A 66 5.30 3.01 -5.97
C SER A 66 6.25 3.74 -6.92
N VAL A 67 7.55 3.70 -6.63
CA VAL A 67 8.57 4.32 -7.48
C VAL A 67 8.57 3.68 -8.86
N LEU A 68 8.57 2.35 -8.95
CA LEU A 68 8.54 1.63 -10.22
C LEU A 68 7.32 2.04 -11.06
N TRP A 69 6.12 2.06 -10.48
CA TRP A 69 4.89 2.37 -11.21
C TRP A 69 4.74 3.85 -11.59
N LEU A 70 5.41 4.77 -10.88
CA LEU A 70 5.43 6.19 -11.25
C LEU A 70 6.50 6.52 -12.29
N THR A 71 7.58 5.74 -12.34
CA THR A 71 8.77 6.07 -13.15
C THR A 71 8.92 5.22 -14.41
N LEU A 72 8.42 3.98 -14.41
CA LEU A 72 8.33 3.20 -15.64
C LEU A 72 7.01 3.55 -16.34
N PRO A 73 7.06 4.22 -17.49
CA PRO A 73 5.86 4.40 -18.31
C PRO A 73 5.34 3.02 -18.73
N SER A 74 4.04 2.79 -18.50
CA SER A 74 3.30 1.62 -18.98
C SER A 74 2.93 1.79 -20.44
#